data_AF-A0A1Q6RTS8-F1
#
_entry.id   AF-A0A1Q6RTS8-F1
#
_cell.length_a   1.000
_cell.length_b   1.000
_cell.length_c   1.000
_cell.angle_alpha   90.00
_cell.angle_beta   90.00
_cell.angle_gamma   90.00
#
_symmetry.space_group_name_H-M   'P 1'
#
loop_
_entity.id
_entity.type
_entity.pdbx_description
1 polymer ?
#
loop_
_entity_poly.entity_id
_entity_poly.type
_entity_poly.pdbx_seq_one_letter_code
_entity_poly.pdbx_strand_id
1 'polypeptide(L)'
;MGRPKKEKPNHATGMYEVKVTVGHTFDGKPVRKSFYSSVSKEAAKAKAEQYKIDQAVAEQTGETFVGKEECFDTWAIKWLETYKHGIVKDHTHIILLINLILDHSQ
;
A
#
# COMPACT_ATOMS: atom_id res chain seq x y z
N MET A 1 10.54 -0.65 39.72
CA MET A 1 11.08 -1.46 38.59
C MET A 1 11.57 -0.50 37.51
N GLY A 2 12.86 -0.52 37.18
CA GLY A 2 13.41 0.33 36.11
C GLY A 2 12.86 -0.10 34.75
N ARG A 3 12.50 0.85 33.89
CA ARG A 3 11.98 0.56 32.55
C ARG A 3 12.99 -0.31 31.79
N PRO A 4 12.59 -1.46 31.21
CA PRO A 4 13.50 -2.26 30.40
C PRO A 4 14.05 -1.40 29.24
N LYS A 5 15.34 -1.58 28.96
CA LYS A 5 16.05 -0.83 27.93
C LYS A 5 15.40 -1.11 26.58
N LYS A 6 14.99 -0.07 25.87
CA LYS A 6 14.45 -0.20 24.51
C LYS A 6 15.51 -0.91 23.65
N GLU A 7 15.09 -1.95 22.92
CA GLU A 7 15.93 -2.61 21.93
C GLU A 7 16.45 -1.58 20.91
N LYS A 8 17.65 -1.80 20.37
CA LYS A 8 18.17 -0.95 19.29
C LYS A 8 17.43 -1.26 17.97
N PRO A 9 17.31 -0.30 17.05
CA PRO A 9 16.79 -0.56 15.72
C PRO A 9 17.57 -1.67 15.01
N ASN A 10 16.88 -2.47 14.19
CA ASN A 10 17.42 -3.66 13.54
C ASN A 10 17.54 -3.53 12.00
N HIS A 11 17.32 -2.33 11.47
CA HIS A 11 17.41 -2.02 10.04
C HIS A 11 18.48 -0.97 9.77
N ALA A 12 19.12 -1.03 8.59
CA ALA A 12 20.19 -0.12 8.19
C ALA A 12 19.78 1.37 8.24
N THR A 13 18.50 1.66 7.97
CA THR A 13 17.90 3.00 8.03
C THR A 13 17.61 3.48 9.47
N GLY A 14 17.96 2.70 10.51
CA GLY A 14 17.65 3.04 11.90
C GLY A 14 16.20 2.79 12.31
N MET A 15 15.45 1.99 11.53
CA MET A 15 14.08 1.58 11.84
C MET A 15 14.00 0.22 12.54
N TYR A 16 12.90 -0.02 13.25
CA TYR A 16 12.54 -1.34 13.75
C TYR A 16 11.79 -2.12 12.68
N GLU A 17 12.31 -3.29 12.30
CA GLU A 17 11.70 -4.19 11.33
C GLU A 17 11.24 -5.48 12.01
N VAL A 18 10.04 -5.94 11.64
CA VAL A 18 9.49 -7.24 12.02
C VAL A 18 9.05 -7.97 10.75
N LYS A 19 9.58 -9.17 10.53
CA LYS A 19 9.21 -10.03 9.38
C LYS A 19 8.18 -11.05 9.81
N VAL A 20 7.05 -11.11 9.11
CA VAL A 20 5.96 -12.03 9.42
C VAL A 20 5.51 -12.78 8.17
N THR A 21 5.25 -14.07 8.30
CA THR A 21 4.64 -14.87 7.24
C THR A 21 3.16 -14.54 7.17
N VAL A 22 2.72 -14.07 6.00
CA VAL A 22 1.36 -13.61 5.70
C VAL A 22 0.55 -14.69 4.99
N GLY A 23 1.22 -15.64 4.32
CA GLY A 23 0.55 -16.73 3.63
C GLY A 23 1.56 -17.68 3.01
N HIS A 24 1.06 -18.56 2.14
CA HIS A 24 1.87 -19.47 1.35
C HIS A 24 1.47 -19.37 -0.11
N THR A 25 2.45 -19.45 -1.01
CA THR A 25 2.20 -19.59 -2.45
C THR A 25 1.58 -20.95 -2.74
N PHE A 26 1.04 -21.13 -3.94
CA PHE A 26 0.50 -22.42 -4.40
C PHE A 26 1.51 -23.58 -4.23
N ASP A 27 2.79 -23.31 -4.46
CA ASP A 27 3.89 -24.28 -4.26
C ASP A 27 4.28 -24.52 -2.79
N GLY A 28 3.52 -23.97 -1.83
CA GLY A 28 3.78 -24.10 -0.39
C GLY A 28 4.90 -23.21 0.15
N LYS A 29 5.50 -22.34 -0.67
CA LYS A 29 6.55 -21.41 -0.23
C LYS A 29 5.97 -20.30 0.66
N PRO A 30 6.60 -19.95 1.80
CA PRO A 30 6.07 -18.92 2.70
C PRO A 30 6.21 -17.53 2.08
N VAL A 31 5.10 -16.80 2.00
CA VAL A 31 5.06 -15.38 1.61
C VAL A 31 5.26 -14.54 2.86
N ARG A 32 6.37 -13.81 2.92
CA ARG A 32 6.79 -13.02 4.09
C ARG A 32 6.69 -11.53 3.78
N LYS A 33 6.18 -10.75 4.74
CA LYS A 33 6.08 -9.29 4.66
C LYS A 33 6.85 -8.65 5.81
N SER A 34 7.55 -7.57 5.52
CA SER A 34 8.28 -6.76 6.51
C SER A 34 7.42 -5.59 6.99
N PHE A 35 7.36 -5.38 8.29
CA PHE A 35 6.66 -4.28 8.94
C PHE A 35 7.66 -3.37 9.64
N TYR A 36 7.56 -2.07 9.37
CA TYR A 36 8.51 -1.07 9.86
C TYR A 36 7.88 -0.11 10.87
N SER A 37 8.68 0.32 11.84
CA SER A 37 8.33 1.38 12.79
C SER A 37 9.57 2.19 13.17
N SER A 38 9.43 3.50 13.31
CA SER A 38 10.47 4.36 13.87
C SER A 38 10.44 4.41 15.40
N VAL A 39 9.36 3.93 16.03
CA VAL A 39 9.10 4.11 17.46
C VAL A 39 9.67 2.97 18.30
N SER A 40 9.30 1.74 17.95
CA SER A 40 9.71 0.53 18.66
C SER A 40 9.40 -0.72 17.84
N LYS A 41 10.05 -1.84 18.21
CA LYS A 41 9.73 -3.16 17.67
C LYS A 41 8.32 -3.62 18.01
N GLU A 42 7.81 -3.25 19.18
CA GLU A 42 6.41 -3.53 19.58
C GLU A 42 5.42 -2.83 18.65
N ALA A 43 5.68 -1.57 18.28
CA ALA A 43 4.85 -0.86 17.31
C ALA A 43 4.90 -1.50 15.92
N ALA A 44 6.06 -2.02 15.49
CA ALA A 44 6.15 -2.81 14.26
C ALA A 44 5.37 -4.14 14.35
N LYS A 45 5.39 -4.81 15.52
CA LYS A 45 4.59 -6.02 15.77
C LYS A 45 3.08 -5.73 15.73
N ALA A 46 2.64 -4.65 16.38
CA ALA A 46 1.23 -4.25 16.38
C ALA A 46 0.71 -3.99 14.95
N LYS A 47 1.52 -3.36 14.09
CA LYS A 47 1.19 -3.22 12.66
C LYS A 47 1.05 -4.57 11.95
N ALA A 48 1.92 -5.53 12.27
CA ALA A 48 1.86 -6.86 11.69
C ALA A 48 0.63 -7.66 12.19
N GLU A 49 0.23 -7.49 13.44
CA GLU A 49 -0.99 -8.09 14.01
C GLU A 49 -2.25 -7.48 13.39
N GLN A 50 -2.30 -6.15 13.29
CA GLN A 50 -3.40 -5.46 12.62
C GLN A 50 -3.58 -5.95 11.19
N TYR A 51 -2.46 -6.07 10.45
CA TYR A 51 -2.50 -6.59 9.09
C TYR A 51 -3.09 -8.01 8.99
N LYS A 52 -2.81 -8.89 9.96
CA LYS A 52 -3.42 -10.24 9.97
C LYS A 52 -4.93 -10.20 10.24
N ILE A 53 -5.37 -9.30 11.13
CA ILE A 53 -6.78 -9.11 11.42
C ILE A 53 -7.50 -8.62 10.16
N ASP A 54 -6.96 -7.57 9.55
CA ASP A 54 -7.52 -6.99 8.33
C ASP A 54 -7.53 -8.04 7.18
N GLN A 55 -6.51 -8.90 7.10
CA GLN A 55 -6.42 -9.99 6.12
C GLN A 55 -7.56 -11.00 6.31
N ALA A 56 -7.77 -11.43 7.56
CA ALA A 56 -8.82 -12.38 7.89
C ALA A 56 -10.22 -11.80 7.64
N VAL A 57 -10.42 -10.50 7.95
CA VAL A 57 -11.68 -9.80 7.69
C VAL A 57 -11.96 -9.76 6.19
N ALA A 58 -10.98 -9.37 5.38
CA ALA A 58 -11.13 -9.30 3.93
C ALA A 58 -11.39 -10.67 3.27
N GLU A 59 -10.73 -11.72 3.76
CA GLU A 59 -10.99 -13.10 3.32
C GLU A 59 -12.43 -13.54 3.63
N GLN A 60 -12.98 -13.10 4.77
CA GLN A 60 -14.34 -13.43 5.18
C GLN A 60 -15.42 -12.61 4.43
N THR A 61 -15.17 -11.33 4.16
CA THR A 61 -16.13 -10.45 3.45
C THR A 61 -16.06 -10.60 1.94
N GLY A 62 -15.02 -11.24 1.39
CA GLY A 62 -14.77 -11.29 -0.05
C GLY A 62 -14.36 -9.94 -0.64
N GLU A 63 -14.10 -8.94 0.20
CA GLU A 63 -13.57 -7.65 -0.22
C GLU A 63 -12.07 -7.75 -0.48
N THR A 64 -11.57 -6.98 -1.45
CA THR A 64 -10.14 -6.98 -1.77
C THR A 64 -9.35 -6.38 -0.62
N PHE A 65 -8.58 -7.24 0.08
CA PHE A 65 -7.72 -6.91 1.23
C PHE A 65 -6.70 -5.79 0.97
N VAL A 66 -6.32 -5.59 -0.29
CA VAL A 66 -5.47 -4.47 -0.70
C VAL A 66 -6.35 -3.52 -1.50
N GLY A 67 -6.69 -2.38 -0.89
CA GLY A 67 -7.13 -1.22 -1.66
C GLY A 67 -6.05 -0.97 -2.70
N LYS A 68 -6.40 -1.18 -3.98
CA LYS A 68 -5.43 -1.06 -5.08
C LYS A 68 -4.70 0.26 -4.91
N GLU A 69 -3.39 0.21 -4.69
CA GLU A 69 -2.52 1.36 -4.96
C GLU A 69 -2.57 1.54 -6.48
N GLU A 70 -3.61 2.20 -6.97
CA GLU A 70 -3.66 2.60 -8.36
C GLU A 70 -2.76 3.82 -8.52
N CYS A 71 -1.90 3.79 -9.54
CA CYS A 71 -1.06 4.92 -9.88
C CYS A 71 -1.93 6.15 -10.10
N PHE A 72 -1.39 7.32 -9.73
CA PHE A 72 -2.08 8.60 -9.90
C PHE A 72 -2.62 8.75 -11.33
N ASP A 73 -1.85 8.34 -12.33
CA ASP A 73 -2.23 8.39 -13.76
C ASP A 73 -3.48 7.57 -14.04
N THR A 74 -3.56 6.36 -13.49
CA THR A 74 -4.72 5.48 -13.66
C THR A 74 -5.97 6.11 -13.04
N TRP A 75 -5.82 6.76 -11.89
CA TRP A 75 -6.94 7.44 -11.22
C TRP A 75 -7.29 8.76 -11.92
N ALA A 76 -6.31 9.49 -12.44
CA ALA A 76 -6.53 10.73 -13.16
C ALA A 76 -7.27 10.49 -14.49
N ILE A 77 -6.92 9.43 -15.24
CA ILE A 77 -7.63 9.01 -16.45
C ILE A 77 -9.08 8.65 -16.12
N LYS A 78 -9.29 7.78 -15.12
CA LYS A 78 -10.64 7.40 -14.67
C LYS A 78 -11.47 8.60 -14.22
N TRP A 79 -10.89 9.58 -13.53
CA TRP A 79 -11.59 10.82 -13.16
C TRP A 79 -11.99 11.64 -14.38
N LEU A 80 -11.09 11.76 -15.37
CA LEU A 80 -11.35 12.49 -16.60
C LEU A 80 -12.51 11.85 -17.39
N GLU A 81 -12.49 10.53 -17.53
CA GLU A 81 -13.54 9.75 -18.18
C GLU A 81 -14.89 9.80 -17.45
N THR A 82 -14.87 9.79 -16.11
CA THR A 82 -16.11 9.74 -15.31
C THR A 82 -16.77 11.10 -15.17
N TYR A 83 -15.98 12.16 -14.99
CA TYR A 83 -16.50 13.49 -14.59
C TYR A 83 -16.30 14.59 -15.63
N LYS A 84 -15.46 14.40 -16.64
CA LYS A 84 -15.15 15.46 -17.63
C LYS A 84 -15.54 15.07 -19.06
N HIS A 85 -15.64 13.78 -19.35
CA HIS A 85 -16.15 13.28 -20.62
C HIS A 85 -17.58 13.78 -20.88
N GLY A 86 -17.80 14.41 -22.05
CA GLY A 86 -19.09 14.97 -22.45
C GLY A 86 -19.47 16.33 -21.81
N ILE A 87 -18.75 16.79 -20.78
CA ILE A 87 -18.94 18.13 -20.19
C ILE A 87 -18.03 19.15 -20.87
N VAL A 88 -16.81 18.72 -21.21
CA VAL A 88 -15.82 19.53 -21.90
C VAL A 88 -15.80 19.15 -23.38
N LYS A 89 -15.51 20.11 -24.26
CA LYS A 89 -15.32 19.86 -25.69
C LYS A 89 -14.26 18.76 -25.91
N ASP A 90 -14.54 17.87 -26.86
CA ASP A 90 -13.72 16.70 -27.16
C ASP A 90 -12.24 17.05 -27.38
N HIS A 91 -11.96 18.16 -28.07
CA HIS A 91 -10.60 18.62 -28.31
C HIS A 91 -9.84 18.94 -27.01
N THR A 92 -10.50 19.57 -26.04
CA THR A 92 -9.92 19.89 -24.74
C THR A 92 -9.75 18.64 -23.88
N HIS A 93 -10.68 17.68 -23.98
CA HIS A 93 -10.58 16.39 -23.31
C HIS A 93 -9.36 15.58 -23.81
N ILE A 94 -9.16 15.55 -25.14
CA ILE A 94 -8.02 14.87 -25.77
C ILE A 94 -6.69 15.53 -25.37
N ILE A 95 -6.62 16.87 -25.36
CA ILE A 95 -5.40 17.59 -24.93
C ILE A 95 -5.06 17.30 -23.46
N LEU A 96 -6.05 17.32 -22.57
CA LEU A 96 -5.82 17.03 -21.15
C LEU A 96 -5.32 15.59 -20.94
N LEU A 97 -5.89 14.62 -21.66
CA LEU A 97 -5.47 13.23 -21.61
C LEU A 97 -4.02 13.05 -22.10
N ILE A 98 -3.66 13.69 -23.23
CA ILE A 98 -2.31 13.63 -23.81
C ILE A 98 -1.27 14.24 -22.84
N ASN A 99 -1.54 15.41 -22.26
CA ASN A 99 -0.61 16.05 -21.34
C ASN A 99 -0.38 15.20 -20.07
N LEU A 100 -1.44 14.56 -19.55
CA LEU A 100 -1.37 13.75 -18.33
C LEU A 100 -0.54 12.46 -18.55
N ILE A 101 -0.63 11.87 -19.74
CA ILE A 101 0.15 10.69 -20.13
C ILE A 101 1.62 11.06 -20.41
N LEU A 102 1.89 12.25 -20.97
CA LEU A 102 3.24 12.68 -21.35
C LEU A 102 4.05 13.19 -20.14
N ASP A 103 3.45 13.93 -19.21
CA ASP A 103 4.16 14.52 -18.06
C ASP A 103 4.61 13.48 -17.01
N HIS A 104 3.96 12.32 -16.94
CA HIS A 104 4.30 11.24 -16.00
C HIS A 104 5.28 10.19 -16.55
N SER A 105 5.73 10.31 -17.80
CA SER A 105 6.70 9.41 -18.44
C SER A 105 8.18 9.85 -18.29
N GLN A 106 8.49 10.75 -17.36
CA GLN A 106 9.85 11.29 -17.11
C GLN A 106 10.39 10.86 -15.74
#